data_AF-A0A0S3KEL9-F1
#
_entry.id   AF-A0A0S3KEL9-F1
#
_cell.length_a   1.000
_cell.length_b   1.000
_cell.length_c   1.000
_cell.angle_alpha   90.00
_cell.angle_beta   90.00
_cell.angle_gamma   90.00
#
_symmetry.space_group_name_H-M   'P 1'
#
loop_
_entity.id
_entity.type
_entity.pdbx_description
1 polymer ?
#
loop_
_entity_poly.entity_id
_entity_poly.type
_entity_poly.pdbx_seq_one_letter_code
_entity_poly.pdbx_strand_id
1 'polypeptide(L)'
;MNVTRLKECLVYQLPMRESEGLQIPENQLADRILIIGSGNLECMVAIELAEQGKEVTILENSDEILSDCFASAKRVELMKKLEQLVVTVVLETTLIAVKENQVCLCNQEGFEWFLTVDTIIVSKNYEYFQNRL
;
A
#
# COMPACT_ATOMS: atom_id res chain seq x y z
N MET A 1 7.76 -18.23 0.60
CA MET A 1 6.77 -17.97 1.67
C MET A 1 5.56 -17.36 0.96
N ASN A 2 4.32 -17.73 1.27
CA ASN A 2 3.13 -17.16 0.59
C ASN A 2 2.55 -15.99 1.41
N VAL A 3 2.37 -14.83 0.79
CA VAL A 3 1.62 -13.66 1.27
C VAL A 3 0.14 -14.03 1.31
N THR A 4 -0.27 -14.59 2.45
CA THR A 4 -1.55 -15.29 2.59
C THR A 4 -2.74 -14.32 2.54
N ARG A 5 -2.49 -13.04 2.82
CA ARG A 5 -3.50 -11.99 3.05
C ARG A 5 -3.87 -11.19 1.81
N LEU A 6 -3.20 -11.36 0.67
CA LEU A 6 -3.55 -10.68 -0.58
C LEU A 6 -4.97 -10.96 -1.07
N LYS A 7 -5.60 -12.06 -0.62
CA LYS A 7 -7.00 -12.40 -0.95
C LYS A 7 -8.00 -11.38 -0.42
N GLU A 8 -7.63 -10.62 0.61
CA GLU A 8 -8.43 -9.54 1.21
C GLU A 8 -8.17 -8.18 0.54
N CYS A 9 -7.25 -8.14 -0.43
CA CYS A 9 -6.87 -6.96 -1.18
C CYS A 9 -7.35 -7.01 -2.64
N LEU A 10 -7.42 -5.84 -3.25
CA LEU A 10 -7.42 -5.64 -4.70
C LEU A 10 -5.99 -5.29 -5.10
N VAL A 11 -5.53 -5.86 -6.22
CA VAL A 11 -4.18 -5.69 -6.73
C VAL A 11 -4.27 -5.15 -8.15
N TYR A 12 -3.57 -4.06 -8.41
CA TYR A 12 -3.52 -3.40 -9.71
C TYR A 12 -2.07 -3.32 -10.18
N GLN A 13 -1.77 -3.90 -11.34
CA GLN A 13 -0.47 -3.73 -11.98
C GLN A 13 -0.47 -2.53 -12.92
N LEU A 14 0.64 -1.79 -12.91
CA LEU A 14 0.86 -0.66 -13.80
C LEU A 14 1.70 -1.06 -15.02
N PRO A 15 1.42 -0.53 -16.23
CA PRO A 15 0.33 0.42 -16.50
C PRO A 15 -1.03 -0.29 -16.50
N MET A 16 -2.05 0.38 -15.95
CA MET A 16 -3.41 -0.18 -15.85
C MET A 16 -3.95 -0.48 -17.24
N ARG A 17 -4.37 -1.73 -17.47
CA ARG A 17 -5.15 -2.12 -18.66
C ARG A 17 -6.62 -2.19 -18.27
N GLU A 18 -7.51 -1.80 -19.18
CA GLU A 18 -8.97 -1.65 -18.97
C GLU A 18 -9.68 -2.91 -18.41
N SER A 19 -9.03 -4.08 -18.40
CA SER A 19 -9.54 -5.32 -17.80
C SER A 19 -9.02 -5.52 -16.36
N GLU A 20 -9.69 -4.84 -15.44
CA GLU A 20 -10.01 -5.11 -14.02
C GLU A 20 -9.26 -6.21 -13.23
N GLY A 21 -8.77 -5.82 -12.04
CA GLY A 21 -8.80 -6.62 -10.79
C GLY A 21 -8.45 -8.11 -10.87
N LEU A 22 -7.33 -8.46 -11.50
CA LEU A 22 -6.89 -9.85 -11.55
C LEU A 22 -6.41 -10.31 -10.17
N GLN A 23 -6.77 -11.54 -9.76
CA GLN A 23 -6.03 -12.24 -8.70
C GLN A 23 -4.67 -12.64 -9.28
N ILE A 24 -3.71 -11.73 -9.17
CA ILE A 24 -2.35 -11.98 -9.61
C ILE A 24 -1.69 -12.89 -8.58
N PRO A 25 -1.14 -14.04 -8.99
CA PRO A 25 -0.38 -14.87 -8.07
C PRO A 25 0.82 -14.08 -7.57
N GLU A 26 1.08 -14.17 -6.28
CA GLU A 26 2.11 -13.41 -5.55
C GLU A 26 3.49 -13.41 -6.22
N ASN A 27 3.89 -14.53 -6.83
CA ASN A 27 5.17 -14.66 -7.54
C ASN A 27 5.28 -13.79 -8.81
N GLN A 28 4.19 -13.15 -9.22
CA GLN A 28 4.13 -12.21 -10.34
C GLN A 28 4.01 -10.75 -9.89
N LEU A 29 4.02 -10.47 -8.58
CA LEU A 29 4.09 -9.09 -8.10
C LEU A 29 5.43 -8.47 -8.53
N ALA A 30 5.35 -7.27 -9.08
CA ALA A 30 6.52 -6.49 -9.47
C ALA A 30 7.27 -5.99 -8.22
N ASP A 31 8.37 -5.28 -8.39
CA ASP A 31 9.29 -4.99 -7.28
C ASP A 31 8.89 -3.77 -6.46
N ARG A 32 8.27 -2.75 -7.08
CA ARG A 32 7.85 -1.51 -6.40
C ARG A 32 6.36 -1.51 -6.12
N ILE A 33 6.01 -1.62 -4.85
CA ILE A 33 4.65 -1.81 -4.37
C ILE A 33 4.19 -0.56 -3.60
N LEU A 34 3.05 -0.01 -4.01
CA LEU A 34 2.28 0.94 -3.22
C LEU A 34 1.16 0.20 -2.50
N ILE A 35 1.05 0.36 -1.19
CA ILE A 35 -0.09 -0.10 -0.39
C ILE A 35 -0.86 1.12 0.09
N ILE A 36 -2.17 1.16 -0.18
CA ILE A 36 -3.05 2.25 0.22
C ILE A 36 -3.81 1.88 1.50
N GLY A 37 -3.71 2.74 2.50
CA GLY A 37 -4.18 2.49 3.86
C GLY A 37 -3.09 1.89 4.73
N SER A 38 -3.25 2.04 6.05
CA SER A 38 -2.22 1.68 7.03
C SER A 38 -2.76 0.93 8.25
N GLY A 39 -3.89 0.23 8.08
CA GLY A 39 -4.43 -0.65 9.10
C GLY A 39 -3.54 -1.88 9.31
N ASN A 40 -3.95 -2.71 10.27
CA ASN A 40 -3.24 -3.93 10.60
C ASN A 40 -3.08 -4.88 9.40
N LEU A 41 -4.10 -5.00 8.53
CA LEU A 41 -4.00 -5.82 7.33
C LEU A 41 -2.89 -5.31 6.38
N GLU A 42 -2.92 -4.02 6.07
CA GLU A 42 -2.00 -3.36 5.14
C GLU A 42 -0.56 -3.42 5.64
N CYS A 43 -0.33 -3.14 6.92
CA CYS A 43 1.00 -3.25 7.51
C CYS A 43 1.52 -4.70 7.53
N MET A 44 0.65 -5.69 7.77
CA MET A 44 1.06 -7.09 7.68
C MET A 44 1.44 -7.49 6.25
N VAL A 45 0.67 -7.06 5.24
CA VAL A 45 1.00 -7.31 3.83
C VAL A 45 2.31 -6.60 3.45
N ALA A 46 2.53 -5.38 3.92
CA ALA A 46 3.78 -4.65 3.70
C ALA A 46 4.99 -5.40 4.24
N ILE A 47 4.89 -5.92 5.47
CA ILE A 47 5.94 -6.74 6.09
C ILE A 47 6.19 -8.01 5.29
N GLU A 48 5.13 -8.75 4.93
CA GLU A 48 5.25 -10.01 4.17
C GLU A 48 5.93 -9.79 2.80
N LEU A 49 5.66 -8.67 2.12
CA LEU A 49 6.29 -8.33 0.84
C LEU A 49 7.73 -7.81 1.01
N ALA A 50 7.98 -6.98 2.02
CA ALA A 50 9.32 -6.47 2.29
C ALA A 50 10.28 -7.60 2.76
N GLU A 51 9.79 -8.58 3.51
CA GLU A 51 10.54 -9.81 3.85
C GLU A 51 10.94 -10.62 2.59
N GLN A 52 10.23 -10.42 1.47
CA GLN A 52 10.55 -11.02 0.17
C GLN A 52 11.48 -10.15 -0.69
N GLY A 53 11.96 -9.02 -0.16
CA GLY A 53 12.85 -8.10 -0.86
C GLY A 53 12.15 -7.12 -1.79
N LYS A 54 10.83 -6.95 -1.66
CA LYS A 54 10.06 -5.94 -2.42
C LYS A 54 10.27 -4.55 -1.82
N GLU A 55 10.29 -3.54 -2.67
CA GLU A 55 10.31 -2.13 -2.27
C GLU A 55 8.87 -1.69 -1.98
N VAL A 56 8.54 -1.50 -0.71
CA VAL A 56 7.17 -1.22 -0.26
C VAL A 56 7.03 0.20 0.26
N THR A 57 6.03 0.90 -0.26
CA THR A 57 5.55 2.19 0.27
C THR A 57 4.12 2.04 0.76
N ILE A 58 3.86 2.43 2.00
CA ILE A 58 2.52 2.59 2.57
C ILE A 58 2.09 4.05 2.41
N LEU A 59 0.89 4.26 1.88
CA LEU A 59 0.26 5.57 1.73
C LEU A 59 -0.93 5.69 2.68
N GLU A 60 -0.93 6.72 3.50
CA GLU A 60 -1.95 7.02 4.50
C GLU A 60 -2.34 8.49 4.44
N ASN A 61 -3.63 8.80 4.56
CA ASN A 61 -4.15 10.16 4.45
C ASN A 61 -4.24 10.87 5.81
N SER A 62 -4.14 10.12 6.91
CA SER A 62 -4.01 10.63 8.27
C SER A 62 -2.56 10.83 8.70
N ASP A 63 -2.36 11.38 9.89
CA ASP A 63 -1.06 11.69 10.51
C ASP A 63 -0.43 10.49 11.24
N GLU A 64 -1.07 9.31 11.21
CA GLU A 64 -0.60 8.13 11.92
C GLU A 64 -1.07 6.82 11.29
N ILE A 65 -0.24 5.77 11.37
CA ILE A 65 -0.60 4.41 10.92
C ILE A 65 -1.19 3.56 12.05
N LEU A 66 -1.76 2.39 11.73
CA LEU A 66 -2.20 1.35 12.70
C LEU A 66 -3.22 1.84 13.74
N SER A 67 -4.03 2.82 13.38
CA SER A 67 -5.07 3.40 14.26
C SER A 67 -6.09 2.35 14.74
N ASP A 68 -6.33 1.31 13.94
CA ASP A 68 -7.18 0.15 14.27
C ASP A 68 -6.61 -0.75 15.39
N CYS A 69 -5.33 -0.59 15.74
CA CYS A 69 -4.62 -1.38 16.73
C CYS A 69 -3.91 -0.51 17.79
N PHE A 70 -4.33 0.75 17.96
CA PHE A 70 -3.63 1.78 18.73
C PHE A 70 -3.18 1.33 20.14
N ALA A 71 -4.07 0.69 20.91
CA ALA A 71 -3.82 0.29 22.30
C ALA A 71 -3.26 -1.13 22.46
N SER A 72 -2.69 -1.73 21.41
CA SER A 72 -2.26 -3.13 21.43
C SER A 72 -0.74 -3.30 21.36
N ALA A 73 -0.20 -4.33 22.03
CA ALA A 73 1.20 -4.72 21.88
C ALA A 73 1.55 -5.07 20.41
N LYS A 74 0.54 -5.48 19.63
CA LYS A 74 0.67 -5.76 18.20
C LYS A 74 1.12 -4.54 17.40
N ARG A 75 0.63 -3.34 17.73
CA ARG A 75 1.07 -2.10 17.07
C ARG A 75 2.58 -1.93 17.17
N VAL A 76 3.13 -2.08 18.38
CA VAL A 76 4.58 -1.93 18.64
C VAL A 76 5.39 -2.94 17.83
N GLU A 77 4.93 -4.19 17.77
CA GLU A 77 5.57 -5.23 16.97
C GLU A 77 5.57 -4.88 15.48
N LEU A 78 4.43 -4.48 14.93
CA LEU A 78 4.29 -4.13 13.52
C LEU A 78 5.15 -2.90 13.16
N MET A 79 5.10 -1.84 13.95
CA MET A 79 5.93 -0.64 13.73
C MET A 79 7.41 -0.99 13.71
N LYS A 80 7.88 -1.79 14.68
CA LYS A 80 9.27 -2.24 14.74
C LYS A 80 9.66 -3.04 13.50
N LYS A 81 8.80 -3.93 13.01
CA LYS A 81 9.07 -4.72 11.80
C LYS A 81 9.12 -3.84 10.56
N LEU A 82 8.19 -2.90 10.40
CA LEU A 82 8.18 -1.95 9.29
C LEU A 82 9.48 -1.14 9.23
N GLU A 83 9.93 -0.65 10.38
CA GLU A 83 11.20 0.06 10.51
C GLU A 83 12.40 -0.83 10.15
N GLN A 84 12.46 -2.05 10.70
CA GLN A 84 13.55 -3.01 10.43
C GLN A 84 13.64 -3.40 8.95
N LEU A 85 12.50 -3.47 8.26
CA LEU A 85 12.41 -3.83 6.85
C LEU A 85 12.51 -2.60 5.92
N VAL A 86 12.70 -1.40 6.49
CA VAL A 86 12.84 -0.14 5.74
C VAL A 86 11.62 0.11 4.83
N VAL A 87 10.43 -0.23 5.31
CA VAL A 87 9.17 0.10 4.60
C VAL A 87 8.97 1.60 4.66
N THR A 88 8.78 2.23 3.49
CA THR A 88 8.50 3.66 3.42
C THR A 88 7.06 3.92 3.82
N VAL A 89 6.83 4.92 4.68
CA VAL A 89 5.48 5.33 5.09
C VAL A 89 5.30 6.80 4.74
N VAL A 90 4.25 7.10 3.97
CA VAL A 90 3.87 8.43 3.54
C VAL A 90 2.53 8.77 4.18
N LEU A 91 2.55 9.72 5.12
CA LEU A 91 1.39 10.17 5.89
C LEU A 91 0.79 11.44 5.26
N GLU A 92 -0.41 11.81 5.71
CA GLU A 92 -1.10 13.05 5.32
C GLU A 92 -1.18 13.26 3.80
N THR A 93 -1.27 12.16 3.07
CA THR A 93 -1.11 12.16 1.62
C THR A 93 -2.17 11.29 0.95
N THR A 94 -2.68 11.77 -0.18
CA THR A 94 -3.71 11.12 -0.95
C THR A 94 -3.23 10.83 -2.37
N LEU A 95 -3.61 9.66 -2.91
CA LEU A 95 -3.49 9.37 -4.34
C LEU A 95 -4.59 10.11 -5.10
N ILE A 96 -4.18 10.92 -6.07
CA ILE A 96 -5.10 11.75 -6.87
C ILE A 96 -5.19 11.31 -8.33
N ALA A 97 -4.18 10.62 -8.86
CA ALA A 97 -4.23 10.04 -10.20
C ALA A 97 -3.24 8.87 -10.36
N VAL A 98 -3.52 8.00 -11.32
CA VAL A 98 -2.60 6.98 -11.82
C VAL A 98 -2.30 7.29 -13.28
N LYS A 99 -1.02 7.32 -13.66
CA LYS A 99 -0.57 7.61 -15.03
C LYS A 99 0.57 6.69 -15.39
N GLU A 100 0.37 5.83 -16.40
CA GLU A 100 1.37 4.85 -16.82
C GLU A 100 1.91 4.04 -15.63
N ASN A 101 3.21 4.16 -15.31
CA ASN A 101 3.88 3.48 -14.19
C ASN A 101 4.11 4.40 -12.99
N GLN A 102 3.32 5.47 -12.86
CA GLN A 102 3.43 6.44 -11.79
C GLN A 102 2.09 6.71 -11.15
N VAL A 103 2.12 7.02 -9.86
CA VAL A 103 1.00 7.61 -9.14
C VAL A 103 1.30 9.07 -8.84
N CYS A 104 0.27 9.90 -8.92
CA CYS A 104 0.32 11.28 -8.48
C CYS A 104 -0.25 11.36 -7.06
N LEU A 105 0.57 11.87 -6.15
CA LEU A 105 0.28 12.02 -4.73
C LEU A 105 0.15 13.50 -4.40
N CYS A 106 -0.72 13.82 -3.45
CA CYS A 106 -0.97 15.18 -2.97
C CYS A 106 -1.05 15.18 -1.45
N ASN A 107 -0.28 16.04 -0.80
CA ASN A 107 -0.35 16.21 0.66
C ASN A 107 -1.53 17.12 1.06
N GLN A 108 -1.78 17.25 2.36
CA GLN A 108 -2.84 18.14 2.88
C GLN A 108 -2.63 19.63 2.56
N GLU A 109 -1.41 20.05 2.23
CA GLU A 109 -1.07 21.43 1.83
C GLU A 109 -1.28 21.69 0.33
N GLY A 110 -1.64 20.66 -0.45
CA GLY A 110 -1.83 20.77 -1.90
C GLY A 110 -0.55 20.63 -2.72
N PHE A 111 0.58 20.24 -2.11
CA PHE A 111 1.79 19.91 -2.84
C PHE A 111 1.66 18.56 -3.54
N GLU A 112 1.89 18.53 -4.85
CA GLU A 112 1.78 17.35 -5.68
C GLU A 112 3.15 16.81 -6.11
N TRP A 113 3.30 15.49 -6.11
CA TRP A 113 4.49 14.81 -6.64
C TRP A 113 4.15 13.46 -7.25
N PHE A 114 5.11 12.89 -7.98
CA PHE A 114 4.97 11.59 -8.62
C PHE A 114 5.82 10.54 -7.91
N LEU A 115 5.23 9.37 -7.70
CA LEU A 115 5.93 8.18 -7.20
C LEU A 115 5.84 7.09 -8.27
N THR A 116 6.98 6.51 -8.64
CA THR A 116 7.02 5.44 -9.65
C THR A 116 6.79 4.11 -8.96
N VAL A 117 5.75 3.39 -9.37
CA VAL A 117 5.35 2.11 -8.77
C VAL A 117 4.89 1.17 -9.87
N ASP A 118 5.02 -0.13 -9.62
CA ASP A 118 4.63 -1.16 -10.59
C ASP A 118 3.35 -1.87 -10.16
N THR A 119 3.03 -1.84 -8.87
CA THR A 119 1.80 -2.44 -8.33
C THR A 119 1.21 -1.57 -7.24
N ILE A 120 -0.12 -1.44 -7.26
CA ILE A 120 -0.93 -0.82 -6.21
C ILE A 120 -1.75 -1.93 -5.53
N ILE A 121 -1.71 -1.97 -4.21
CA ILE A 121 -2.48 -2.88 -3.38
C ILE A 121 -3.37 -2.04 -2.47
N VAL A 122 -4.64 -2.39 -2.39
CA VAL A 122 -5.62 -1.72 -1.53
C VAL A 122 -6.51 -2.78 -0.88
N SER A 123 -6.86 -2.61 0.39
CA SER A 123 -7.81 -3.53 1.00
C SER A 123 -9.20 -3.35 0.38
N LYS A 124 -9.95 -4.46 0.27
CA LYS A 124 -11.30 -4.45 -0.33
C LYS A 124 -12.28 -3.55 0.41
N ASN A 125 -12.00 -3.22 1.66
CA ASN A 125 -12.85 -2.40 2.51
C ASN A 125 -12.44 -0.92 2.54
N TYR A 126 -11.42 -0.52 1.77
CA TYR A 126 -10.93 0.86 1.78
C TYR A 126 -11.88 1.77 0.97
N GLU A 127 -12.82 2.40 1.68
CA GLU A 127 -13.92 3.20 1.10
C GLU A 127 -13.44 4.39 0.24
N TYR A 128 -12.28 4.97 0.55
CA TYR A 128 -11.80 6.18 -0.11
C TYR A 128 -11.28 5.93 -1.54
N PHE A 129 -10.81 4.71 -1.84
CA PHE A 129 -10.18 4.41 -3.13
C PHE A 129 -11.17 3.94 -4.20
N GLN A 130 -12.29 3.32 -3.81
CA GLN A 130 -13.24 2.74 -4.77
C GLN A 130 -13.96 3.77 -5.67
N ASN A 131 -13.91 5.06 -5.33
CA ASN A 131 -14.53 6.14 -6.12
C ASN A 131 -13.54 6.90 -7.02
N ARG A 132 -12.28 6.47 -7.12
CA ARG A 132 -11.18 7.22 -7.76
C ARG A 132 -10.39 6.46 -8.84
N LEU A 133 -10.86 5.27 -9.21
CA LEU A 133 -10.46 4.58 -10.44
C LEU A 133 -11.50 4.86 -11.53
#